data_AF-A0A7Y5W6L4-F1
#
_entry.id   AF-A0A7Y5W6L4-F1
#
_cell.length_a   1.000
_cell.length_b   1.000
_cell.length_c   1.000
_cell.angle_alpha   90.00
_cell.angle_beta   90.00
_cell.angle_gamma   90.00
#
_symmetry.space_group_name_H-M   'P 1'
#
loop_
_entity.id
_entity.type
_entity.pdbx_description
1 polymer ?
#
loop_
_entity_poly.entity_id
_entity_poly.type
_entity_poly.pdbx_seq_one_letter_code
_entity_poly.pdbx_strand_id
1 'polypeptide(L)'
;MALVTNRQDQLQIYAALGVPEVWICDGDVFDVHQLKPSGSYIRHDRSLTFPFLPTKHVQAFLNEGKTADETRWIRSFRSWVVRELKR
;
A
#
# COMPACT_ATOMS: atom_id res chain seq x y z
N MET A 1 28.03 -4.95 -8.56
CA MET A 1 27.24 -3.96 -7.79
C MET A 1 25.94 -4.65 -7.41
N ALA A 2 25.88 -5.23 -6.22
CA ALA A 2 24.75 -6.06 -5.80
C ALA A 2 23.54 -5.17 -5.54
N LEU A 3 22.50 -5.31 -6.34
CA LEU A 3 21.20 -4.70 -6.05
C LEU A 3 20.64 -5.44 -4.84
N VAL A 4 20.58 -4.78 -3.69
CA VAL A 4 19.74 -5.24 -2.58
C VAL A 4 18.29 -5.03 -3.00
N THR A 5 17.75 -6.00 -3.74
CA THR A 5 16.34 -6.01 -4.16
C THR A 5 15.56 -7.12 -3.45
N ASN A 6 15.94 -7.46 -2.22
CA ASN A 6 15.14 -8.36 -1.40
C ASN A 6 14.12 -7.54 -0.57
N ARG A 7 12.83 -7.82 -0.78
CA ARG A 7 11.72 -7.22 -0.01
C ARG A 7 11.92 -7.40 1.49
N GLN A 8 12.50 -8.52 1.91
CA GLN A 8 12.77 -8.78 3.32
C GLN A 8 13.78 -7.79 3.90
N ASP A 9 14.87 -7.52 3.18
CA ASP A 9 15.92 -6.59 3.63
C ASP A 9 15.35 -5.16 3.74
N GLN A 10 14.50 -4.75 2.79
CA GLN A 10 13.82 -3.46 2.84
C GLN A 10 12.88 -3.36 4.05
N LEU A 11 12.10 -4.41 4.33
CA LEU A 11 11.24 -4.45 5.52
C LEU A 11 12.07 -4.40 6.81
N GLN A 12 13.23 -5.06 6.88
CA GLN A 12 14.11 -4.96 8.06
C GLN A 12 14.65 -3.54 8.24
N ILE A 13 15.05 -2.87 7.15
CA ILE A 13 15.50 -1.47 7.20
C ILE A 13 14.37 -0.56 7.70
N TYR A 14 13.16 -0.67 7.14
CA TYR A 14 12.02 0.14 7.60
C TYR A 14 11.60 -0.16 9.04
N ALA A 15 11.77 -1.40 9.50
CA ALA A 15 11.51 -1.78 10.88
C ALA A 15 12.53 -1.12 11.83
N ALA A 16 13.82 -1.14 11.46
CA ALA A 16 14.87 -0.47 12.22
C ALA A 16 14.68 1.05 12.28
N LEU A 17 14.08 1.64 11.24
CA LEU A 17 13.68 3.06 11.21
C LEU A 17 12.38 3.36 11.97
N GLY A 18 11.69 2.34 12.50
CA GLY A 18 10.45 2.53 13.26
C GLY A 18 9.25 2.97 12.42
N VAL A 19 9.26 2.71 11.11
CA VAL A 19 8.13 3.03 10.24
C VAL A 19 6.92 2.19 10.69
N PRO A 20 5.79 2.79 11.09
CA PRO A 20 4.69 2.04 11.70
C PRO A 20 3.94 1.16 10.69
N GLU A 21 3.96 1.54 9.41
CA GLU A 21 3.22 0.88 8.36
C GLU A 21 3.93 1.01 7.00
N VAL A 22 4.01 -0.10 6.26
CA VAL A 22 4.58 -0.18 4.91
C VAL A 22 3.53 -0.74 3.95
N TRP A 23 3.36 -0.07 2.83
CA TRP A 23 2.44 -0.45 1.77
C TRP A 23 3.25 -1.05 0.63
N ILE A 24 3.04 -2.33 0.33
CA ILE A 24 3.75 -3.04 -0.71
C ILE A 24 2.81 -3.26 -1.89
N CYS A 25 3.20 -2.79 -3.06
CA CYS A 25 2.55 -3.09 -4.33
C CYS A 25 3.60 -3.64 -5.28
N ASP A 26 3.45 -4.89 -5.74
CA ASP A 26 4.38 -5.51 -6.70
C ASP A 26 3.83 -5.65 -8.11
N GLY A 27 2.85 -4.80 -8.42
CA GLY A 27 2.09 -4.86 -9.65
C GLY A 27 0.87 -5.73 -9.46
N ASP A 28 0.98 -6.95 -8.91
CA ASP A 28 -0.15 -7.87 -8.83
C ASP A 28 -0.82 -7.90 -7.45
N VAL A 29 -0.03 -7.76 -6.39
CA VAL A 29 -0.51 -7.83 -5.01
C VAL A 29 -0.21 -6.52 -4.28
N PHE A 30 -1.24 -6.01 -3.63
CA PHE A 30 -1.22 -4.87 -2.74
C PHE A 30 -1.48 -5.35 -1.31
N ASP A 31 -0.46 -5.17 -0.45
CA ASP A 31 -0.48 -5.59 0.94
C ASP A 31 -0.04 -4.48 1.87
N VAL A 32 -0.76 -4.33 2.98
CA VAL A 32 -0.38 -3.42 4.07
C VAL A 32 0.32 -4.24 5.15
N HIS A 33 1.47 -3.77 5.59
CA HIS A 33 2.27 -4.39 6.64
C HIS A 33 2.42 -3.41 7.80
N GLN A 34 2.10 -3.86 9.01
CA GLN A 34 2.23 -3.04 10.22
C GLN A 34 3.38 -3.54 11.08
N LEU A 35 4.19 -2.61 11.59
CA LEU A 35 5.29 -2.90 12.49
C LEU A 35 4.72 -3.29 13.86
N LYS A 36 5.16 -4.44 14.39
CA LYS A 36 4.81 -4.90 15.73
C LYS A 36 5.88 -4.52 16.74
N PRO A 37 5.54 -4.49 18.05
CA PRO A 37 6.51 -4.27 19.11
C PRO A 37 7.70 -5.25 19.10
N SER A 38 7.53 -6.42 18.49
CA SER A 38 8.61 -7.40 18.26
C SER A 38 9.66 -6.95 17.23
N GLY A 39 9.47 -5.81 16.56
CA GLY A 39 10.37 -5.32 15.51
C GLY A 39 10.14 -5.96 14.15
N SER A 40 9.03 -6.67 13.95
CA SER A 40 8.70 -7.35 12.70
C SER A 40 7.39 -6.85 12.08
N TYR A 41 7.33 -6.88 10.76
CA TYR A 41 6.13 -6.54 10.01
C TYR A 41 5.18 -7.73 9.91
N ILE A 42 3.88 -7.47 10.07
CA ILE A 42 2.81 -8.44 9.84
C ILE A 42 1.83 -7.85 8.82
N ARG A 43 1.34 -8.67 7.89
CA ARG A 43 0.31 -8.28 6.91
C ARG A 43 -1.03 -8.01 7.61
N HIS A 44 -1.71 -6.95 7.19
CA HIS A 44 -3.05 -6.55 7.64
C HIS A 44 -3.94 -6.19 6.46
N ASP A 45 -5.22 -6.52 6.56
CA ASP A 45 -6.24 -6.15 5.57
C ASP A 45 -6.73 -4.71 5.75
N ARG A 46 -6.26 -4.00 6.77
CA ARG A 46 -6.66 -2.61 7.06
C ARG A 46 -5.44 -1.78 7.37
N SER A 47 -5.43 -0.56 6.84
CA SER A 47 -4.41 0.41 7.16
C SER A 47 -4.72 1.12 8.48
N LEU A 48 -3.66 1.34 9.26
CA LEU A 48 -3.61 2.25 10.39
C LEU A 48 -3.62 3.72 9.94
N THR A 49 -2.86 4.04 8.88
CA THR A 49 -2.70 5.42 8.37
C THR A 49 -3.94 5.92 7.64
N PHE A 50 -4.63 5.03 6.93
CA PHE A 50 -5.84 5.32 6.16
C PHE A 50 -6.99 4.37 6.55
N PRO A 51 -7.54 4.46 7.77
CA PRO A 51 -8.58 3.53 8.25
C PRO A 51 -9.88 3.56 7.42
N PHE A 52 -10.14 4.70 6.75
CA PHE A 52 -11.29 4.91 5.89
C PHE A 52 -11.13 4.25 4.51
N LEU A 53 -9.93 3.81 4.14
CA LEU A 53 -9.64 3.29 2.79
C LEU A 53 -9.61 1.76 2.81
N PRO A 54 -10.60 1.07 2.21
CA PRO A 54 -10.59 -0.38 2.16
C PRO A 54 -9.47 -0.87 1.23
N THR A 55 -8.49 -1.60 1.75
CA THR A 55 -7.34 -2.13 0.99
C THR A 55 -7.75 -2.94 -0.24
N LYS A 56 -8.85 -3.71 -0.14
CA LYS A 56 -9.43 -4.46 -1.27
C LYS A 56 -9.90 -3.56 -2.41
N HIS A 57 -10.42 -2.38 -2.11
CA HIS A 57 -10.82 -1.42 -3.14
C HIS A 57 -9.58 -0.77 -3.79
N VAL A 58 -8.54 -0.48 -3.00
CA VAL A 58 -7.26 0.02 -3.52
C VAL A 58 -6.67 -0.95 -4.55
N GLN A 59 -6.64 -2.26 -4.25
CA GLN A 59 -6.18 -3.28 -5.19
C GLN A 59 -6.96 -3.25 -6.51
N ALA A 60 -8.29 -3.13 -6.46
CA ALA A 60 -9.12 -3.06 -7.66
C ALA A 60 -8.76 -1.83 -8.52
N PHE A 61 -8.59 -0.66 -7.90
CA PHE A 61 -8.17 0.55 -8.60
C PHE A 61 -6.77 0.44 -9.22
N LEU A 62 -5.82 -0.16 -8.51
CA LEU A 62 -4.47 -0.39 -9.04
C LEU A 62 -4.51 -1.30 -10.27
N ASN A 63 -5.36 -2.33 -10.27
CA ASN A 63 -5.55 -3.21 -11.41
C ASN A 63 -6.19 -2.52 -12.61
N GLU A 64 -7.20 -1.66 -12.39
CA GLU A 64 -7.78 -0.84 -13.45
C GLU A 64 -6.76 0.12 -14.07
N GLY A 65 -5.84 0.65 -13.27
CA GLY A 65 -4.80 1.58 -13.71
C GLY A 65 -3.75 0.97 -14.64
N LYS A 66 -3.59 -0.37 -14.65
CA LYS A 66 -2.62 -1.05 -15.51
C LYS A 66 -2.90 -0.89 -17.00
N THR A 67 -4.17 -0.71 -17.38
CA THR A 67 -4.61 -0.70 -18.79
C THR A 67 -5.37 0.56 -19.17
N ALA A 68 -5.74 1.39 -18.20
CA ALA A 68 -6.47 2.63 -18.43
C ALA A 68 -5.57 3.78 -18.90
N ASP A 69 -6.17 4.75 -19.60
CA ASP A 69 -5.55 6.06 -19.79
C ASP A 69 -5.24 6.69 -18.43
N GLU A 70 -3.97 7.03 -18.20
CA GLU A 70 -3.46 7.48 -16.89
C GLU A 70 -4.19 8.72 -16.38
N THR A 71 -4.47 9.68 -17.26
CA THR A 71 -5.15 10.94 -16.88
C THR A 71 -6.58 10.65 -16.42
N ARG A 72 -7.31 9.81 -17.15
CA ARG A 72 -8.66 9.38 -16.78
C ARG A 72 -8.65 8.57 -15.49
N TRP A 73 -7.68 7.67 -15.34
CA TRP A 73 -7.54 6.82 -14.16
C TRP A 73 -7.28 7.64 -12.89
N ILE A 74 -6.32 8.57 -12.90
CA ILE A 74 -6.01 9.44 -11.76
C ILE A 74 -7.24 10.27 -11.34
N ARG A 75 -8.01 10.79 -12.31
CA ARG A 75 -9.25 11.55 -12.03
C ARG A 75 -10.32 10.68 -11.36
N SER A 76 -10.50 9.45 -11.86
CA SER A 76 -11.43 8.49 -11.28
C SER A 76 -11.04 8.11 -9.85
N PHE A 77 -9.76 7.77 -9.64
CA PHE A 77 -9.21 7.44 -8.33
C PHE A 77 -9.40 8.56 -7.31
N ARG A 78 -9.03 9.81 -7.67
CA ARG A 78 -9.24 10.97 -6.80
C ARG A 78 -10.71 11.17 -6.43
N SER A 79 -11.61 11.04 -7.41
CA SER A 79 -13.05 11.19 -7.18
C SER A 79 -13.60 10.12 -6.25
N TRP A 80 -13.08 8.90 -6.34
CA TRP A 80 -13.40 7.82 -5.42
C TRP A 80 -12.88 8.10 -4.00
N VAL A 81 -11.60 8.44 -3.83
CA VAL A 81 -11.02 8.75 -2.50
C VAL A 81 -11.78 9.87 -1.80
N VAL A 82 -12.13 10.95 -2.52
CA VAL A 82 -12.93 12.05 -1.95
C VAL A 82 -14.31 11.59 -1.48
N ARG A 83 -14.89 10.58 -2.13
CA ARG A 83 -16.19 10.01 -1.72
C ARG A 83 -16.07 9.18 -0.45
N GLU A 84 -15.02 8.38 -0.32
CA GLU A 84 -14.76 7.58 0.89
C GLU A 84 -14.41 8.48 2.09
N LEU A 85 -13.74 9.61 1.86
CA LEU A 85 -13.45 10.60 2.91
C LEU A 85 -14.67 11.37 3.43
N LYS A 86 -15.76 11.43 2.67
CA LYS A 86 -16.99 12.15 3.03
C LYS A 86 -18.04 11.26 3.70
N ARG A 87 -17.79 9.95 3.82
CA ARG A 87 -18.65 9.01 4.53
C ARG A 87 -18.25 8.93 6.00
#